data_AF-A0A6V8E787-F1
#
_entry.id   AF-A0A6V8E787-F1
#
_cell.length_a   1.000
_cell.length_b   1.000
_cell.length_c   1.000
_cell.angle_alpha   90.00
_cell.angle_beta   90.00
_cell.angle_gamma   90.00
#
_symmetry.space_group_name_H-M   'P 1'
#
loop_
_entity.id
_entity.type
_entity.pdbx_description
1 polymer ?
#
loop_
_entity_poly.entity_id
_entity_poly.type
_entity_poly.pdbx_seq_one_letter_code
_entity_poly.pdbx_strand_id
1 'polypeptide(L)' 'MYIDCGNKDQYGIQYGSRILIKSLQEFGIDHHWEEFEGTHSGIEHRLDISMPLLAKTLHN' A
#
# COMPACT_ATOMS: atom_id res chain seq x y z
N MET A 1 -9.13 2.64 2.21
CA MET A 1 -7.77 2.56 2.81
C MET A 1 -6.72 2.52 1.70
N TYR A 2 -5.50 3.07 1.88
CA TYR A 2 -4.40 2.97 0.90
C TYR A 2 -3.27 2.11 1.45
N ILE A 3 -2.84 1.11 0.70
CA ILE A 3 -1.78 0.17 1.10
C ILE A 3 -0.88 -0.08 -0.12
N ASP A 4 0.43 0.11 0.03
CA ASP A 4 1.41 -0.29 -0.97
C ASP A 4 2.68 -0.87 -0.33
N CYS A 5 3.40 -1.73 -1.07
CA CYS A 5 4.73 -2.20 -0.66
C CYS A 5 5.58 -2.70 -1.83
N GLY A 6 6.89 -2.76 -1.61
CA GLY A 6 7.83 -3.34 -2.57
C GLY A 6 7.68 -4.86 -2.68
N ASN A 7 7.72 -5.38 -3.91
CA ASN A 7 7.61 -6.81 -4.20
C ASN A 7 8.85 -7.64 -3.80
N LYS A 8 10.00 -6.98 -3.59
CA LYS A 8 11.27 -7.56 -3.13
C LYS A 8 11.65 -6.99 -1.76
N ASP A 9 10.68 -6.67 -0.91
CA ASP A 9 10.92 -6.25 0.47
C ASP A 9 11.70 -7.35 1.23
N GLN A 10 12.82 -6.96 1.83
CA GLN A 10 13.77 -7.87 2.48
C GLN A 10 13.28 -8.41 3.82
N TYR A 11 12.25 -7.79 4.42
CA TYR A 11 11.64 -8.21 5.68
C TYR A 11 10.33 -8.97 5.46
N GLY A 12 9.86 -9.09 4.22
CA GLY A 12 8.74 -9.97 3.87
C GLY A 12 7.35 -9.34 4.06
N ILE A 13 7.23 -8.01 4.17
CA ILE A 13 5.94 -7.35 4.40
C ILE A 13 4.90 -7.66 3.31
N GLN A 14 5.34 -7.88 2.07
CA GLN A 14 4.50 -8.19 0.93
C GLN A 14 3.63 -9.42 1.14
N TYR A 15 4.11 -10.43 1.88
CA TYR A 15 3.31 -11.62 2.17
C TYR A 15 2.18 -11.31 3.15
N GLY A 16 2.47 -10.53 4.20
CA GLY A 16 1.47 -10.07 5.17
C GLY A 16 0.44 -9.15 4.52
N SER A 17 0.90 -8.21 3.70
CA SER A 17 0.03 -7.31 2.94
C SER A 17 -0.91 -8.08 2.02
N ARG A 18 -0.42 -9.06 1.24
CA ARG A 18 -1.29 -9.89 0.38
C ARG A 18 -2.39 -10.61 1.16
N ILE A 19 -2.10 -11.13 2.36
CA ILE A 19 -3.09 -11.76 3.23
C ILE A 19 -4.13 -10.73 3.70
N LEU A 20 -3.67 -9.56 4.17
CA LEU A 20 -4.54 -8.46 4.59
C LEU A 20 -5.49 -8.03 3.46
N ILE A 21 -4.96 -7.81 2.25
CA ILE A 21 -5.75 -7.42 1.07
C ILE A 21 -6.82 -8.46 0.77
N LYS A 22 -6.47 -9.76 0.80
CA LYS A 22 -7.45 -10.84 0.60
C LYS A 22 -8.58 -10.76 1.63
N SER A 23 -8.27 -10.55 2.90
CA SER A 23 -9.29 -10.38 3.94
C SER A 23 -10.15 -9.13 3.72
N LEU A 24 -9.55 -7.98 3.36
CA LEU A 24 -10.32 -6.77 3.05
C LEU A 24 -11.30 -6.98 1.89
N GLN A 25 -10.88 -7.71 0.86
CA GLN A 25 -11.73 -8.10 -0.27
C GLN A 25 -12.88 -9.03 0.16
N GLU A 26 -12.59 -10.04 0.98
CA GLU A 26 -13.60 -10.96 1.53
C GLU A 26 -14.68 -10.23 2.34
N PHE A 27 -14.31 -9.17 3.08
CA PHE A 27 -15.25 -8.35 3.85
C PHE A 27 -15.86 -7.18 3.06
N GLY A 28 -15.53 -7.02 1.77
CA GLY A 28 -16.06 -5.94 0.93
C GLY A 28 -15.65 -4.53 1.40
N ILE A 29 -14.51 -4.40 2.08
CA ILE A 29 -14.00 -3.12 2.57
C ILE A 29 -13.29 -2.40 1.43
N ASP A 30 -13.65 -1.15 1.17
CA ASP A 30 -13.02 -0.37 0.10
C ASP A 30 -11.55 -0.02 0.41
N HIS A 31 -10.66 -0.40 -0.51
CA HIS A 31 -9.23 -0.20 -0.39
C HIS A 31 -8.53 -0.13 -1.74
N HIS A 32 -7.43 0.62 -1.75
CA HIS A 32 -6.44 0.62 -2.81
C HIS A 32 -5.24 -0.24 -2.39
N TRP A 33 -4.80 -1.10 -3.29
CA TRP A 33 -3.64 -1.97 -3.13
C TRP A 33 -2.72 -1.83 -4.33
N GLU A 34 -1.42 -1.62 -4.08
CA GLU A 34 -0.39 -1.66 -5.11
C GLU A 34 0.86 -2.37 -4.60
N GLU A 35 1.34 -3.36 -5.36
CA GLU A 35 2.66 -3.95 -5.15
C GLU A 35 3.60 -3.42 -6.23
N PHE A 36 4.66 -2.72 -5.86
CA PHE A 36 5.58 -2.06 -6.80
C PHE A 36 6.93 -2.78 -6.90
N GLU A 37 7.65 -2.58 -8.00
CA GLU A 37 9.03 -3.07 -8.09
C GLU A 37 9.93 -2.28 -7.14
N GLY A 38 10.39 -2.93 -6.08
CA GLY A 38 11.16 -2.25 -5.05
C GLY A 38 11.42 -3.10 -3.81
N THR A 39 12.05 -2.47 -2.82
CA THR A 39 12.45 -3.10 -1.56
C THR A 39 11.76 -2.41 -0.37
N HIS A 40 12.18 -2.70 0.86
CA HIS A 40 11.70 -1.99 2.05
C HIS A 40 12.18 -0.53 2.12
N SER A 41 13.17 -0.15 1.31
CA SER A 41 13.83 1.16 1.36
C SER A 41 13.91 1.81 -0.02
N GLY A 42 14.22 3.11 -0.06
CA GLY A 42 14.24 3.89 -1.29
C GLY A 42 12.85 4.17 -1.86
N ILE A 43 11.86 4.28 -0.97
CA ILE A 43 10.44 4.38 -1.32
C ILE A 43 9.91 5.82 -1.29
N GLU A 44 10.79 6.82 -1.19
CA GLU A 44 10.40 8.23 -1.05
C GLU A 44 9.51 8.68 -2.23
N HIS A 45 9.79 8.17 -3.43
CA HIS A 45 8.98 8.42 -4.64
C HIS A 45 7.52 7.91 -4.53
N ARG A 46 7.23 6.98 -3.60
CA ARG A 46 5.86 6.52 -3.33
C ARG A 46 5.06 7.58 -2.55
N LEU A 47 5.73 8.47 -1.82
CA LEU A 47 5.07 9.57 -1.11
C LEU A 47 4.45 10.58 -2.07
N ASP A 48 5.01 10.75 -3.28
CA ASP A 48 4.43 11.60 -4.33
C ASP A 48 3.05 11.07 -4.80
N ILE A 49 2.72 9.81 -4.51
CA ILE A 49 1.44 9.19 -4.79
C ILE A 49 0.53 9.23 -3.55
N SER A 50 1.00 8.73 -2.41
CA SER A 50 0.16 8.55 -1.22
C SER A 50 -0.17 9.86 -0.50
N MET A 51 0.75 10.83 -0.47
CA MET A 51 0.53 12.10 0.24
C MET A 51 -0.57 12.96 -0.40
N PRO A 52 -0.63 13.14 -1.74
CA PRO A 52 -1.76 13.84 -2.35
C PRO A 52 -3.11 13.15 -2.13
N LEU A 53 -3.15 11.81 -2.16
CA LEU A 53 -4.38 11.04 -1.88
C LEU A 53 -4.85 11.24 -0.44
N LEU A 54 -3.91 11.21 0.52
CA LEU A 54 -4.20 11.49 1.92
C LEU A 54 -4.71 12.92 2.11
N ALA A 55 -4.00 13.92 1.59
CA ALA A 55 -4.37 15.32 1.70
C ALA A 55 -5.75 15.60 1.10
N LYS A 56 -6.07 15.01 -0.07
CA LYS A 56 -7.40 15.10 -0.67
C LYS A 56 -8.46 14.53 0.26
N THR A 57 -8.19 13.40 0.92
CA THR A 57 -9.17 12.74 1.81
C THR A 57 -9.40 13.52 3.10
N LEU A 58 -8.36 14.17 3.65
CA LEU A 58 -8.44 14.95 4.89
C LEU A 58 -9.06 16.34 4.72
N HIS A 59 -8.97 16.93 3.54
CA HIS A 59 -9.49 18.27 3.25
C HIS A 59 -10.85 18.28 2.54
N ASN A 60 -11.50 17.12 2.42
CA ASN A 60 -12.87 16.99 1.91
C ASN A 60 -13.90 17.09 3.03
#